data_AF-A0A816XKZ2-F1
#
_entry.id   AF-A0A816XKZ2-F1
#
_cell.length_a   1.000
_cell.length_b   1.000
_cell.length_c   1.000
_cell.angle_alpha   90.00
_cell.angle_beta   90.00
_cell.angle_gamma   90.00
#
_symmetry.space_group_name_H-M   'P 1'
#
loop_
_entity.id
_entity.type
_entity.pdbx_description
1 polymer ?
#
loop_
_entity_poly.entity_id
_entity_poly.type
_entity_poly.pdbx_seq_one_letter_code
_entity_poly.pdbx_strand_id
1 'polypeptide(L)'
;MIEGRVYRGLVDSGAQVCLIAKDTVLKNHDSSRIKKCNVEIVGIGGGVNVIGEIILMMQVAKDIHMDQTFIVVENLSTQLLLGANFLIKNRLVLDLANKKVVQEQPIKINPAKGVNLNCDYKEVKLVENIDLKPQSSTVVAYKLDADFLNNKSVTNIGIFSDEANLDKNLLVASFIIDSKCDRFLVPIMNFSDSMIQLKADSVIAFAQKLNFTTKGGLSEKGRE
;
A
#
# COMPACT_ATOMS: atom_id res chain seq x y z
N MET A 1 -6.03 -12.16 15.52
CA MET A 1 -6.84 -13.35 15.85
C MET A 1 -7.09 -14.10 14.56
N ILE A 2 -7.10 -15.43 14.56
CA ILE A 2 -7.44 -16.25 13.39
C ILE A 2 -8.47 -17.27 13.86
N GLU A 3 -9.65 -17.29 13.22
CA GLU A 3 -10.76 -18.19 13.56
C GLU A 3 -11.04 -18.28 15.08
N GLY A 4 -11.12 -17.12 15.76
CA GLY A 4 -11.41 -17.04 17.20
C GLY A 4 -10.20 -17.24 18.12
N ARG A 5 -9.00 -17.52 17.60
CA ARG A 5 -7.79 -17.77 18.42
C ARG A 5 -6.76 -16.65 18.30
N VAL A 6 -6.09 -16.33 19.40
CA VAL A 6 -5.05 -15.30 19.45
C VAL A 6 -3.69 -15.91 19.12
N TYR A 7 -2.99 -15.29 18.18
CA TYR A 7 -1.65 -15.69 17.76
C TYR A 7 -0.71 -14.51 17.87
N ARG A 8 0.57 -14.81 18.11
CA ARG A 8 1.66 -13.83 18.08
C ARG A 8 2.44 -14.01 16.78
N GLY A 9 2.49 -12.96 15.98
CA GLY A 9 3.20 -12.95 14.70
C GLY A 9 4.17 -11.78 14.61
N LEU A 10 5.10 -11.91 13.68
CA LEU A 10 5.94 -10.81 13.22
C LEU A 10 5.25 -10.12 12.04
N VAL A 11 5.29 -8.79 12.00
CA VAL A 11 4.97 -8.03 10.79
C VAL A 11 6.29 -7.67 10.12
N ASP A 12 6.45 -8.09 8.87
CA ASP A 12 7.69 -7.94 8.11
C ASP A 12 7.41 -7.45 6.69
N SER A 13 7.60 -6.15 6.45
CA SER A 13 7.44 -5.56 5.13
C SER A 13 8.53 -5.96 4.14
N GLY A 14 9.64 -6.57 4.59
CA GLY A 14 10.67 -7.14 3.73
C GLY A 14 10.30 -8.52 3.18
N ALA A 15 9.37 -9.22 3.82
CA ALA A 15 8.86 -10.50 3.35
C ALA A 15 7.73 -10.30 2.33
N GLN A 16 7.82 -10.95 1.17
CA GLN A 16 6.81 -10.81 0.13
C GLN A 16 5.50 -11.51 0.46
N VAL A 17 5.55 -12.63 1.19
CA VAL A 17 4.40 -13.49 1.48
C VAL A 17 4.19 -13.66 2.98
N CYS A 18 2.97 -14.07 3.35
CA CYS A 18 2.65 -14.47 4.71
C CYS A 18 3.00 -15.93 4.95
N LEU A 19 3.63 -16.22 6.09
CA LEU A 19 3.99 -17.57 6.50
C LEU A 19 3.27 -17.95 7.79
N ILE A 20 2.94 -19.23 7.93
CA ILE A 20 2.43 -19.81 9.17
C ILE A 20 3.19 -21.09 9.47
N ALA A 21 3.56 -21.30 10.74
CA ALA A 21 4.23 -22.52 11.15
C ALA A 21 3.28 -23.72 11.02
N LYS A 22 3.75 -24.84 10.49
CA LYS A 22 2.99 -26.10 10.41
C LYS A 22 2.37 -26.50 11.75
N ASP A 23 3.14 -26.46 12.83
CA ASP A 23 2.64 -26.77 14.18
C ASP A 23 1.52 -25.85 14.63
N THR A 24 1.55 -24.59 14.19
CA THR A 24 0.48 -23.62 14.47
C THR A 24 -0.79 -24.01 13.71
N VAL A 25 -0.69 -24.48 12.47
CA VAL A 25 -1.84 -24.98 11.72
C VAL A 25 -2.40 -26.25 12.35
N LEU A 26 -1.56 -27.27 12.56
CA LEU A 26 -1.99 -28.60 13.00
C LEU A 26 -2.60 -28.61 14.42
N LYS A 27 -2.21 -27.68 15.29
CA LYS A 27 -2.81 -27.54 16.63
C LYS A 27 -4.24 -26.97 16.60
N ASN A 28 -4.62 -26.28 15.53
CA ASN A 28 -5.82 -25.45 15.52
C ASN A 28 -6.76 -25.78 14.36
N HIS A 29 -6.29 -26.45 13.32
CA HIS A 29 -7.01 -26.71 12.08
C HIS A 29 -6.70 -28.11 11.55
N ASP A 30 -7.62 -28.67 10.76
CA ASP A 30 -7.40 -29.93 10.08
C ASP A 30 -6.33 -29.80 8.98
N SER A 31 -5.36 -30.72 8.99
CA SER A 31 -4.33 -30.89 7.96
C SER A 31 -4.90 -31.00 6.54
N SER A 32 -6.12 -31.52 6.37
CA SER A 32 -6.79 -31.62 5.07
C SER A 32 -7.05 -30.26 4.40
N ARG A 33 -7.03 -29.16 5.16
CA ARG A 33 -7.18 -27.79 4.66
C ARG A 33 -5.90 -27.26 3.99
N ILE A 34 -4.76 -27.90 4.23
CA ILE A 34 -3.48 -27.51 3.63
C ILE A 34 -3.46 -28.02 2.19
N LYS A 35 -3.48 -27.09 1.24
CA LYS A 35 -3.41 -27.41 -0.18
C LYS A 35 -1.95 -27.43 -0.64
N LYS A 36 -1.61 -28.30 -1.57
CA LYS A 36 -0.31 -28.27 -2.23
C LYS A 36 -0.16 -26.94 -2.96
N CYS A 37 0.96 -26.26 -2.77
CA CYS A 37 1.35 -25.09 -3.54
C CYS A 37 2.72 -25.33 -4.19
N ASN A 38 2.94 -24.71 -5.35
CA ASN A 38 4.22 -24.75 -6.06
C ASN A 38 4.95 -23.42 -5.83
N VAL A 39 5.28 -23.14 -4.57
CA VAL A 39 5.99 -21.93 -4.18
C VAL A 39 7.29 -22.33 -3.49
N GLU A 40 8.39 -21.78 -3.97
CA GLU A 40 9.69 -21.86 -3.30
C GLU A 40 9.91 -20.57 -2.50
N ILE A 41 10.29 -20.72 -1.24
CA ILE A 41 10.58 -19.59 -0.35
C ILE A 41 12.06 -19.62 -0.01
N VAL A 42 12.74 -18.50 -0.21
CA VAL A 42 14.15 -18.31 0.12
C VAL A 42 14.27 -17.18 1.13
N GLY A 43 14.87 -17.47 2.28
CA GLY A 43 15.24 -16.48 3.28
C GLY A 43 16.75 -16.20 3.25
N ILE A 44 17.21 -15.32 4.15
CA ILE A 44 18.64 -14.97 4.28
C ILE A 44 19.51 -16.22 4.55
N GLY A 45 18.99 -17.20 5.27
CA GLY A 45 19.68 -18.46 5.58
C GLY A 45 19.53 -19.57 4.54
N GLY A 46 18.91 -19.30 3.39
CA GLY A 46 18.64 -20.28 2.34
C GLY A 46 17.18 -20.69 2.20
N GLY A 47 16.94 -21.86 1.59
CA GLY A 47 15.60 -22.36 1.30
C GLY A 47 14.80 -22.70 2.55
N VAL A 48 13.51 -22.36 2.52
CA VAL A 48 12.53 -22.69 3.56
C VAL A 48 11.69 -23.87 3.10
N ASN A 49 11.54 -24.89 3.94
CA ASN A 49 10.74 -26.07 3.60
C ASN A 49 9.23 -25.74 3.62
N VAL A 50 8.63 -25.69 2.44
CA VAL A 50 7.21 -25.40 2.22
C VAL A 50 6.40 -26.68 2.22
N ILE A 51 5.31 -26.68 2.99
CA ILE A 51 4.38 -27.81 3.11
C ILE A 51 3.18 -27.62 2.19
N GLY A 52 2.76 -26.38 2.00
CA GLY A 52 1.60 -26.04 1.19
C GLY A 52 1.10 -24.63 1.51
N GLU A 53 -0.17 -24.40 1.24
CA GLU A 53 -0.86 -23.15 1.56
C GLU A 53 -2.20 -23.40 2.25
N ILE A 54 -2.65 -22.43 3.03
CA ILE A 54 -3.95 -22.45 3.69
C ILE A 54 -4.57 -21.06 3.68
N ILE A 55 -5.87 -20.99 3.45
CA ILE A 55 -6.65 -19.75 3.57
C ILE A 55 -7.33 -19.76 4.93
N LEU A 56 -7.07 -18.72 5.71
CA LEU A 56 -7.61 -18.55 7.06
C LEU A 56 -8.26 -17.18 7.21
N MET A 57 -9.41 -17.15 7.90
CA MET A 57 -10.06 -15.90 8.27
C MET A 57 -9.32 -15.30 9.47
N MET A 58 -8.77 -14.11 9.25
CA MET A 58 -8.02 -13.35 10.23
C MET A 58 -8.78 -12.10 10.64
N GLN A 59 -8.70 -11.77 11.92
CA GLN A 59 -9.15 -10.53 12.50
C GLN A 59 -7.94 -9.77 13.05
N VAL A 60 -7.74 -8.55 12.59
CA VAL A 60 -6.73 -7.61 13.11
C VAL A 60 -7.45 -6.42 13.74
N ALA A 61 -6.93 -5.92 14.85
CA ALA A 61 -7.65 -5.00 15.72
C ALA A 61 -9.04 -5.56 16.12
N LYS A 62 -10.03 -4.71 16.40
CA LYS A 62 -11.38 -5.15 16.83
C LYS A 62 -12.30 -5.48 15.66
N ASP A 63 -12.06 -4.91 14.49
CA ASP A 63 -13.06 -4.73 13.45
C ASP A 63 -12.60 -5.17 12.07
N ILE A 64 -11.29 -5.34 11.85
CA ILE A 64 -10.76 -5.66 10.53
C ILE A 64 -10.74 -7.16 10.33
N HIS A 65 -11.68 -7.68 9.53
CA HIS A 65 -11.77 -9.10 9.18
C HIS A 65 -11.37 -9.33 7.72
N MET A 66 -10.57 -10.36 7.45
CA MET A 66 -10.02 -10.62 6.12
C MET A 66 -9.64 -12.08 5.93
N ASP A 67 -9.81 -12.57 4.71
CA ASP A 67 -9.25 -13.86 4.30
C ASP A 67 -7.82 -13.67 3.83
N GLN A 68 -6.90 -14.40 4.45
CA GLN A 68 -5.49 -14.36 4.14
C GLN A 68 -4.98 -15.75 3.78
N THR A 69 -4.28 -15.82 2.64
CA THR A 69 -3.49 -16.99 2.25
C THR A 69 -2.16 -16.96 2.99
N PHE A 70 -1.86 -18.04 3.69
CA PHE A 70 -0.57 -18.29 4.32
C PHE A 70 0.12 -19.45 3.63
N ILE A 71 1.41 -19.31 3.38
CA ILE A 71 2.28 -20.43 3.04
C ILE A 71 2.62 -21.15 4.34
N VAL A 72 2.30 -22.45 4.40
CA VAL A 72 2.60 -23.30 5.54
C VAL A 72 4.03 -23.79 5.40
N VAL A 73 4.85 -23.53 6.40
CA VAL A 73 6.27 -23.91 6.41
C VAL A 73 6.57 -24.81 7.60
N GLU A 74 7.53 -25.73 7.44
CA GLU A 74 7.87 -26.69 8.51
C GLU A 74 8.41 -25.97 9.75
N ASN A 75 9.39 -25.09 9.55
CA ASN A 75 10.09 -24.39 10.64
C ASN A 75 9.95 -22.87 10.48
N LEU A 76 9.26 -22.25 11.43
CA LEU A 76 9.17 -20.80 11.57
C LEU A 76 9.46 -20.45 13.03
N SER A 77 10.32 -19.46 13.28
CA SER A 77 10.69 -19.04 14.64
C SER A 77 9.53 -18.40 15.41
N THR A 78 8.49 -17.96 14.69
CA THR A 78 7.24 -17.41 15.21
C THR A 78 6.06 -18.29 14.80
N GLN A 79 4.88 -18.05 15.37
CA GLN A 79 3.67 -18.74 14.91
C GLN A 79 3.25 -18.28 13.51
N LEU A 80 3.43 -16.98 13.26
CA LEU A 80 3.00 -16.26 12.06
C LEU A 80 4.06 -15.25 11.64
N LEU A 81 4.17 -15.05 10.33
CA LEU A 81 4.85 -13.92 9.72
C LEU A 81 3.89 -13.27 8.71
N LEU A 82 3.60 -12.00 8.91
CA LEU A 82 2.73 -11.19 8.06
C LEU A 82 3.59 -10.36 7.12
N GLY A 83 3.63 -10.77 5.85
CA GLY A 83 4.41 -10.14 4.81
C GLY A 83 3.77 -8.88 4.22
N ALA A 84 4.49 -8.25 3.30
CA ALA A 84 4.04 -7.10 2.53
C ALA A 84 2.74 -7.38 1.76
N ASN A 85 2.53 -8.59 1.24
CA ASN A 85 1.27 -8.92 0.54
C ASN A 85 0.04 -8.71 1.42
N PHE A 86 0.12 -9.05 2.71
CA PHE A 86 -0.97 -8.84 3.65
C PHE A 86 -1.18 -7.35 3.94
N LEU A 87 -0.10 -6.59 4.10
CA LEU A 87 -0.18 -5.14 4.31
C LEU A 87 -0.82 -4.44 3.11
N ILE A 88 -0.33 -4.74 1.91
CA ILE A 88 -0.79 -4.14 0.65
C ILE A 88 -2.24 -4.52 0.36
N LYS A 89 -2.56 -5.83 0.35
CA LYS A 89 -3.89 -6.35 0.04
C LYS A 89 -4.96 -5.72 0.93
N ASN A 90 -4.65 -5.53 2.21
CA ASN A 90 -5.61 -5.06 3.21
C ASN A 90 -5.47 -3.56 3.53
N ARG A 91 -4.60 -2.83 2.79
CA ARG A 91 -4.32 -1.40 2.96
C ARG A 91 -3.95 -1.04 4.40
N LEU A 92 -3.06 -1.83 4.99
CA LEU A 92 -2.63 -1.65 6.37
C LEU A 92 -1.36 -0.81 6.40
N VAL A 93 -1.37 0.22 7.25
CA VAL A 93 -0.23 1.08 7.53
C VAL A 93 0.27 0.82 8.94
N LEU A 94 1.59 0.73 9.06
CA LEU A 94 2.27 0.61 10.33
C LEU A 94 2.58 2.02 10.86
N ASP A 95 1.75 2.49 11.77
CA ASP A 95 2.00 3.72 12.50
C ASP A 95 3.02 3.44 13.61
N LEU A 96 4.30 3.56 13.27
CA LEU A 96 5.40 3.29 14.20
C LEU A 96 5.47 4.30 15.34
N ALA A 97 5.05 5.55 15.10
CA ALA A 97 5.04 6.61 16.12
C ALA A 97 4.03 6.28 17.22
N ASN A 98 2.83 5.83 16.84
CA ASN A 98 1.78 5.45 17.78
C ASN A 98 1.75 3.96 18.13
N LYS A 99 2.68 3.17 17.56
CA LYS A 99 2.80 1.71 17.72
C LYS A 99 1.49 0.97 17.41
N LYS A 100 0.85 1.32 16.29
CA LYS A 100 -0.44 0.76 15.87
C LYS A 100 -0.41 0.32 14.42
N VAL A 101 -1.29 -0.62 14.10
CA VAL A 101 -1.66 -0.93 12.72
C VAL A 101 -2.97 -0.20 12.44
N VAL A 102 -3.01 0.58 11.37
CA VAL A 102 -4.21 1.29 10.93
C VAL A 102 -4.59 0.80 9.54
N GLN A 103 -5.89 0.69 9.28
CA GLN A 103 -6.37 0.43 7.92
C GLN A 103 -6.60 1.77 7.23
N GLU A 104 -5.87 2.01 6.15
CA GLU A 104 -6.15 3.14 5.28
C GLU A 104 -7.48 2.90 4.58
N GLN A 105 -8.40 3.85 4.77
CA GLN A 105 -9.56 3.94 3.92
C GLN A 105 -9.09 4.31 2.51
N PRO A 106 -9.71 3.76 1.45
CA PRO A 106 -9.54 4.30 0.12
C PRO A 106 -9.71 5.82 0.20
N ILE A 107 -8.68 6.57 -0.18
CA ILE A 107 -8.89 7.98 -0.50
C ILE A 107 -9.84 7.93 -1.69
N LYS A 108 -11.11 8.27 -1.44
CA LYS A 108 -12.06 8.52 -2.52
C LYS A 108 -11.58 9.79 -3.21
N ILE A 109 -10.68 9.62 -4.17
CA ILE A 109 -10.41 10.63 -5.17
C ILE A 109 -11.68 10.67 -6.01
N ASN A 110 -12.60 11.55 -5.66
CA ASN A 110 -13.64 11.92 -6.60
C ASN A 110 -12.90 12.52 -7.79
N PRO A 111 -12.92 11.91 -8.99
CA PRO A 111 -12.35 12.55 -10.15
C PRO A 111 -13.05 13.90 -10.23
N ALA A 112 -12.23 14.92 -10.09
CA ALA A 112 -12.62 16.29 -10.15
C ALA A 112 -13.14 16.59 -11.57
N LYS A 113 -14.38 16.17 -11.89
CA LYS A 113 -15.06 16.73 -13.06
C LYS A 113 -15.32 18.20 -12.74
N GLY A 114 -14.42 19.06 -13.22
CA GLY A 114 -14.50 20.50 -13.05
C GLY A 114 -14.12 21.02 -11.67
N VAL A 115 -13.17 20.40 -10.96
CA VAL A 115 -12.54 21.14 -9.83
C VAL A 115 -11.67 22.22 -10.46
N ASN A 116 -12.18 23.44 -10.39
CA ASN A 116 -11.38 24.63 -10.57
C ASN A 116 -10.40 24.66 -9.38
N LEU A 117 -9.20 24.10 -9.57
CA LEU A 117 -8.13 24.13 -8.58
C LEU A 117 -7.68 25.58 -8.46
N ASN A 118 -8.28 26.31 -7.52
CA ASN A 118 -7.86 27.66 -7.14
C ASN A 118 -6.59 27.59 -6.26
N CYS A 119 -5.64 26.73 -6.64
CA CYS A 119 -4.35 26.60 -6.00
C CYS A 119 -3.28 26.50 -7.09
N ASP A 120 -2.13 27.11 -6.83
CA ASP A 120 -0.97 26.97 -7.69
C ASP A 120 -0.54 25.50 -7.66
N TYR A 121 -0.60 24.85 -8.82
CA TYR A 121 0.00 23.54 -9.00
C TYR A 121 1.16 23.60 -9.99
N LYS A 122 2.16 22.76 -9.76
CA LYS A 122 3.22 22.51 -10.74
C LYS A 122 3.02 21.15 -11.37
N GLU A 123 3.19 21.07 -12.67
CA GLU A 123 3.17 19.81 -13.39
C GLU A 123 4.57 19.20 -13.41
N VAL A 124 4.61 17.88 -13.38
CA VAL A 124 5.83 17.11 -13.58
C VAL A 124 5.58 16.03 -14.62
N LYS A 125 6.65 15.52 -15.20
CA LYS A 125 6.58 14.50 -16.24
C LYS A 125 7.25 13.21 -15.82
N LEU A 126 6.59 12.11 -16.14
CA LEU A 126 7.16 10.79 -16.04
C LEU A 126 8.34 10.66 -17.01
N VAL A 127 9.46 10.10 -16.53
CA VAL A 127 10.70 10.00 -17.33
C VAL A 127 10.62 8.90 -18.39
N GLU A 128 9.89 7.82 -18.11
CA GLU A 128 9.83 6.63 -18.96
C GLU A 128 8.48 5.93 -18.86
N ASN A 129 8.17 5.06 -19.82
CA ASN A 129 6.97 4.21 -19.73
C ASN A 129 7.12 3.22 -18.58
N ILE A 130 6.05 2.98 -17.82
CA ILE A 130 6.04 2.05 -16.70
C ILE A 130 4.83 1.13 -16.78
N ASP A 131 5.12 -0.18 -16.79
CA ASP A 131 4.11 -1.22 -16.65
C ASP A 131 3.97 -1.61 -15.18
N LEU A 132 2.85 -1.23 -14.57
CA LEU A 132 2.50 -1.62 -13.21
C LEU A 132 1.71 -2.91 -13.25
N LYS A 133 2.33 -4.00 -12.77
CA LYS A 133 1.67 -5.29 -12.66
C LYS A 133 0.47 -5.22 -11.69
N PRO A 134 -0.55 -6.08 -11.87
CA PRO A 134 -1.63 -6.22 -10.89
C PRO A 134 -1.11 -6.41 -9.46
N GLN A 135 -1.79 -5.84 -8.47
CA GLN A 135 -1.49 -6.00 -7.05
C GLN A 135 -0.01 -5.76 -6.67
N SER A 136 0.63 -4.76 -7.29
CA SER A 136 2.05 -4.49 -7.13
C SER A 136 2.35 -3.05 -6.75
N SER A 137 3.57 -2.80 -6.30
CA SER A 137 4.10 -1.48 -6.05
C SER A 137 5.44 -1.30 -6.78
N THR A 138 5.73 -0.08 -7.19
CA THR A 138 7.04 0.31 -7.70
C THR A 138 7.37 1.73 -7.27
N VAL A 139 8.65 2.09 -7.37
CA VAL A 139 9.10 3.47 -7.18
C VAL A 139 9.39 4.05 -8.55
N VAL A 140 8.72 5.16 -8.84
CA VAL A 140 8.79 5.82 -10.13
C VAL A 140 9.59 7.10 -10.01
N ALA A 141 10.53 7.28 -10.94
CA ALA A 141 11.27 8.52 -11.07
C ALA A 141 10.55 9.48 -12.02
N TYR A 142 10.48 10.72 -11.60
CA TYR A 142 9.95 11.80 -12.40
C TYR A 142 10.95 12.95 -12.46
N LYS A 143 10.90 13.72 -13.54
CA LYS A 143 11.81 14.84 -13.75
C LYS A 143 11.25 16.12 -13.12
N LEU A 144 12.06 16.77 -12.28
CA LEU A 144 11.74 18.12 -11.81
C LEU A 144 12.05 19.13 -12.90
N ASP A 145 11.15 20.08 -13.09
CA ASP A 145 11.51 21.32 -13.78
C ASP A 145 12.50 22.09 -12.91
N ALA A 146 13.47 22.77 -13.54
CA ALA A 146 14.46 23.60 -12.86
C ALA A 146 13.81 24.65 -11.95
N ASP A 147 12.63 25.15 -12.34
CA ASP A 147 11.84 26.10 -11.56
C ASP A 147 11.22 25.50 -10.30
N PHE A 148 11.10 24.17 -10.19
CA PHE A 148 10.58 23.48 -9.00
C PHE A 148 11.63 23.43 -7.89
N LEU A 149 12.89 23.17 -8.22
CA LEU A 149 14.01 23.05 -7.27
C LEU A 149 14.26 24.34 -6.47
N ASN A 150 13.88 25.49 -7.02
CA ASN A 150 14.03 26.80 -6.37
C ASN A 150 12.94 27.11 -5.34
N ASN A 151 11.86 26.33 -5.27
CA ASN A 151 10.69 26.61 -4.42
C ASN A 151 10.60 25.62 -3.24
N LYS A 152 11.22 25.97 -2.10
CA LYS A 152 11.39 25.11 -0.90
C LYS A 152 10.10 24.79 -0.11
N SER A 153 8.92 25.14 -0.61
CA SER A 153 7.66 25.18 0.17
C SER A 153 6.58 24.23 -0.35
N VAL A 154 6.95 23.15 -1.01
CA VAL A 154 6.01 22.09 -1.40
C VAL A 154 5.74 21.18 -0.20
N THR A 155 4.56 21.30 0.39
CA THR A 155 4.17 20.55 1.60
C THR A 155 3.15 19.44 1.34
N ASN A 156 2.42 19.49 0.23
CA ASN A 156 1.37 18.54 -0.14
C ASN A 156 1.47 18.22 -1.63
N ILE A 157 1.16 16.98 -2.01
CA ILE A 157 1.21 16.52 -3.41
C ILE A 157 -0.03 15.66 -3.66
N GLY A 158 -0.72 15.93 -4.75
CA GLY A 158 -1.80 15.10 -5.28
C GLY A 158 -1.42 14.55 -6.64
N ILE A 159 -2.21 13.63 -7.19
CA ILE A 159 -2.14 13.31 -8.61
C ILE A 159 -3.44 13.76 -9.25
N PHE A 160 -3.30 14.50 -10.33
CA PHE A 160 -4.36 14.80 -11.27
C PHE A 160 -3.88 14.30 -12.62
N SER A 161 -4.68 13.47 -13.29
CA SER A 161 -4.51 13.17 -14.70
C SER A 161 -5.74 13.67 -15.42
N ASP A 162 -5.52 14.40 -16.51
CA ASP A 162 -6.58 14.76 -17.46
C ASP A 162 -7.06 13.56 -18.27
N GLU A 163 -6.31 12.45 -18.26
CA GLU A 163 -6.84 11.20 -18.78
C GLU A 163 -7.93 10.71 -17.82
N ALA A 164 -9.17 10.78 -18.31
CA ALA A 164 -10.41 10.36 -17.65
C ALA A 164 -10.44 8.89 -17.16
N ASN A 165 -9.31 8.18 -17.18
CA ASN A 165 -9.15 6.76 -16.90
C ASN A 165 -7.93 6.44 -16.01
N LEU A 166 -7.49 7.35 -15.13
CA LEU A 166 -6.81 6.86 -13.92
C LEU A 166 -7.84 6.03 -13.14
N ASP A 167 -7.78 4.72 -13.37
CA ASP A 167 -8.69 3.76 -12.77
C ASP A 167 -8.70 3.98 -11.25
N LYS A 168 -9.86 3.82 -10.61
CA LYS A 168 -10.10 4.10 -9.16
C LYS A 168 -9.23 3.25 -8.22
N ASN A 169 -8.35 2.44 -8.79
CA ASN A 169 -7.52 1.41 -8.20
C ASN A 169 -6.03 1.79 -8.16
N LEU A 170 -5.63 2.95 -8.68
CA LEU A 170 -4.27 3.46 -8.50
C LEU A 170 -4.18 4.30 -7.22
N LEU A 171 -3.23 4.01 -6.34
CA LEU A 171 -2.89 4.86 -5.21
C LEU A 171 -1.43 5.27 -5.30
N VAL A 172 -1.19 6.54 -5.03
CA VAL A 172 0.17 7.08 -4.93
C VAL A 172 0.36 7.61 -3.53
N ALA A 173 1.37 7.06 -2.86
CA ALA A 173 1.75 7.44 -1.51
C ALA A 173 3.00 8.32 -1.56
N SER A 174 3.27 8.96 -0.42
CA SER A 174 4.37 9.86 -0.09
C SER A 174 5.70 9.68 -0.84
N PHE A 175 6.38 10.79 -1.10
CA PHE A 175 7.61 10.85 -1.90
C PHE A 175 8.87 11.03 -1.04
N ILE A 176 10.02 10.69 -1.64
CA ILE A 176 11.35 11.06 -1.13
C ILE A 176 11.96 12.02 -2.14
N ILE A 177 12.29 13.24 -1.70
CA ILE A 177 13.09 14.18 -2.50
C ILE A 177 14.55 13.80 -2.30
N ASP A 178 15.19 13.27 -3.34
CA ASP A 178 16.65 13.24 -3.38
C ASP A 178 17.16 14.58 -3.90
N SER A 179 17.47 15.50 -2.99
CA SER A 179 17.99 16.84 -3.32
C SER A 179 19.29 16.85 -4.15
N LYS A 180 19.96 15.70 -4.32
CA LYS A 180 21.18 15.56 -5.15
C LYS A 180 20.87 15.11 -6.58
N CYS A 181 19.68 14.58 -6.82
CA CYS A 181 19.23 14.15 -8.14
C CYS A 181 18.15 15.13 -8.61
N ASP A 182 18.16 15.51 -9.88
CA ASP A 182 17.13 16.32 -10.55
C ASP A 182 15.78 15.58 -10.70
N ARG A 183 15.51 14.65 -9.80
CA ARG A 183 14.44 13.67 -9.86
C ARG A 183 13.76 13.55 -8.51
N PHE A 184 12.48 13.22 -8.55
CA PHE A 184 11.74 12.82 -7.38
C PHE A 184 11.23 11.39 -7.55
N LEU A 185 11.25 10.65 -6.44
CA LEU A 185 10.86 9.26 -6.38
C LEU A 185 9.48 9.16 -5.74
N VAL A 186 8.56 8.53 -6.46
CA VAL A 186 7.16 8.40 -6.06
C VAL A 186 6.79 6.92 -6.02
N PRO A 187 6.45 6.36 -4.85
CA PRO A 187 5.90 5.03 -4.79
C PRO A 187 4.47 5.02 -5.35
N ILE A 188 4.27 4.20 -6.39
CA ILE A 188 2.97 3.99 -7.03
C ILE A 188 2.52 2.57 -6.76
N MET A 189 1.25 2.40 -6.37
CA MET A 189 0.62 1.11 -6.12
C MET A 189 -0.52 0.89 -7.11
N ASN A 190 -0.50 -0.27 -7.76
CA ASN A 190 -1.60 -0.77 -8.57
C ASN A 190 -2.41 -1.79 -7.75
N PHE A 191 -3.58 -1.39 -7.26
CA PHE A 191 -4.50 -2.28 -6.54
C PHE A 191 -5.51 -2.98 -7.46
N SER A 192 -5.42 -2.78 -8.77
CA SER A 192 -6.31 -3.49 -9.71
C SER A 192 -5.79 -4.90 -9.98
N ASP A 193 -6.69 -5.73 -10.49
CA ASP A 193 -6.38 -7.07 -11.00
C ASP A 193 -5.85 -7.03 -12.45
N SER A 194 -5.66 -5.83 -13.00
CA SER A 194 -5.20 -5.58 -14.36
C SER A 194 -3.86 -4.85 -14.38
N MET A 195 -3.12 -4.99 -15.48
CA MET A 195 -1.92 -4.20 -15.70
C MET A 195 -2.29 -2.75 -15.98
N ILE A 196 -1.58 -1.81 -15.38
CA ILE A 196 -1.70 -0.37 -15.68
C ILE A 196 -0.44 0.07 -16.40
N GLN A 197 -0.60 0.70 -17.57
CA GLN A 197 0.51 1.30 -18.29
C GLN A 197 0.50 2.81 -18.08
N LEU A 198 1.57 3.34 -17.50
CA LEU A 198 1.85 4.77 -17.43
C LEU A 198 2.79 5.12 -18.57
N LYS A 199 2.45 6.12 -19.37
CA LYS A 199 3.30 6.54 -20.49
C LYS A 199 4.27 7.62 -20.05
N ALA A 200 5.44 7.66 -20.67
CA ALA A 200 6.34 8.80 -20.58
C ALA A 200 5.56 10.08 -20.89
N ASP A 201 5.92 11.18 -20.23
CA ASP A 201 5.21 12.45 -20.28
C ASP A 201 3.78 12.47 -19.68
N SER A 202 3.28 11.37 -19.12
CA SER A 202 2.09 11.43 -18.25
C SER A 202 2.32 12.46 -17.16
N VAL A 203 1.36 13.39 -17.04
CA VAL A 203 1.45 14.53 -16.13
C VAL A 203 0.88 14.14 -14.77
N ILE A 204 1.61 14.53 -13.74
CA ILE A 204 1.10 14.58 -12.38
C ILE A 204 1.13 16.05 -11.92
N ALA A 205 0.05 16.55 -11.35
CA ALA A 205 -0.02 17.91 -10.83
C ALA A 205 0.17 18.00 -9.30
N PHE A 206 1.05 18.90 -8.87
CA PHE A 206 1.53 19.08 -7.50
C PHE A 206 0.90 20.33 -6.92
N ALA A 207 -0.09 20.20 -6.05
CA ALA A 207 -0.71 21.38 -5.43
C ALA A 207 0.18 21.96 -4.32
N GLN A 208 0.69 23.17 -4.51
CA GLN A 208 1.41 23.89 -3.47
C GLN A 208 0.39 24.35 -2.42
N LYS A 209 0.32 23.62 -1.29
CA LYS A 209 -0.54 23.92 -0.12
C LYS A 209 -2.05 23.78 -0.39
N LEU A 210 -2.57 22.56 -0.31
CA LEU A 210 -4.01 22.33 -0.14
C LEU A 210 -4.47 22.78 1.25
N ASN A 211 -5.03 23.99 1.36
CA ASN A 211 -5.89 24.33 2.50
C ASN A 211 -7.24 23.66 2.25
N PHE A 212 -7.49 22.50 2.85
CA PHE A 212 -8.84 21.92 2.88
C PHE A 212 -9.73 22.79 3.79
N THR A 213 -10.43 23.77 3.23
CA THR A 213 -11.63 24.31 3.89
C THR A 213 -12.80 23.45 3.46
N THR A 214 -13.27 22.60 4.37
CA THR A 214 -14.56 21.91 4.19
C THR A 214 -15.65 22.98 4.15
N LYS A 215 -16.22 23.25 2.97
CA LYS A 215 -17.51 23.94 2.86
C LYS A 215 -18.59 23.00 3.39
N GLY A 216 -18.73 23.02 4.70
CA GLY A 216 -19.62 22.15 5.47
C GLY A 216 -19.37 22.41 6.94
N GLY A 217 -19.63 23.64 7.37
CA GLY A 217 -19.65 23.98 8.78
C GLY A 217 -20.72 23.13 9.47
N LEU A 218 -20.29 22.19 10.33
CA LEU A 218 -21.08 21.87 11.50
C LEU A 218 -20.79 22.99 12.50
N SER A 219 -21.74 23.91 12.63
CA SER A 219 -21.71 24.90 13.68
C SER A 219 -21.67 24.17 15.03
N GLU A 220 -20.63 24.39 15.81
CA GLU A 220 -20.69 24.21 17.26
C GLU A 220 -21.64 25.28 17.82
N LYS A 221 -22.93 24.95 17.83
CA LYS A 221 -23.91 25.61 18.70
C LYS A 221 -24.63 24.51 19.46
N GLY A 222 -24.43 24.51 20.78
CA GLY A 222 -25.27 23.77 21.71
C GLY A 222 -24.51 23.00 22.76
N ARG A 223 -23.84 23.71 23.68
CA ARG A 223 -23.70 23.33 25.09
C ARG A 223 -23.62 24.60 25.93
N GLU A 224 -24.79 25.15 26.23
CA GLU A 224 -25.06 25.72 27.56
C GLU A 224 -25.68 24.60 28.41
#